data_AF-A0A143WVY5-F1
#
_entry.id   AF-A0A143WVY5-F1
#
_cell.length_a   1.000
_cell.length_b   1.000
_cell.length_c   1.000
_cell.angle_alpha   90.00
_cell.angle_beta   90.00
_cell.angle_gamma   90.00
#
_symmetry.space_group_name_H-M   'P 1'
#
loop_
_entity.id
_entity.type
_entity.pdbx_description
1 polymer ?
#
loop_
_entity_poly.entity_id
_entity_poly.type
_entity_poly.pdbx_seq_one_letter_code
_entity_poly.pdbx_strand_id
1 'polypeptide(L)'
;MFDRYRFEEQAYSGCMSLLQLSGKYGKARLENACELSLQHIASPGYKNIRMILESNQDIKENKVNDDQCSDVQAFVRGADYYGGKNNE
;
A
#
# COMPACT_ATOMS: atom_id res chain seq x y z
N MET A 1 13.83 -6.62 9.78
CA MET A 1 14.05 -7.26 8.46
C MET A 1 14.91 -8.50 8.60
N PHE A 2 16.02 -8.40 9.34
CA PHE A 2 16.94 -9.51 9.63
C PHE A 2 16.35 -10.55 10.59
N ASP A 3 15.42 -10.17 11.47
CA ASP A 3 14.77 -11.08 12.45
C ASP A 3 14.00 -12.25 11.84
N ARG A 4 13.68 -12.16 10.54
CA ARG A 4 12.97 -13.22 9.80
C ARG A 4 13.89 -14.33 9.30
N TYR A 5 15.20 -14.07 9.26
CA TYR A 5 16.18 -14.96 8.69
C TYR A 5 16.99 -15.64 9.80
N ARG A 6 17.30 -16.92 9.61
CA ARG A 6 18.14 -17.68 10.55
C ARG A 6 19.59 -17.21 10.51
N PHE A 7 20.02 -16.68 9.38
CA PHE A 7 21.37 -16.16 9.15
C PHE A 7 21.28 -14.80 8.45
N GLU A 8 22.07 -13.83 8.89
CA GLU A 8 22.05 -12.45 8.37
C GLU A 8 22.35 -12.39 6.87
N GLU A 9 23.22 -13.27 6.38
CA GLU A 9 23.61 -13.38 4.97
C GLU A 9 22.40 -13.56 4.03
N GLN A 10 21.33 -14.19 4.51
CA GLN A 10 20.11 -14.41 3.72
C GLN A 10 19.37 -13.10 3.41
N ALA A 11 19.49 -12.10 4.30
CA ALA A 11 18.88 -10.80 4.12
C ALA A 11 19.66 -9.87 3.17
N TYR A 12 20.95 -10.14 2.93
CA TYR A 12 21.79 -9.31 2.05
C TYR A 12 21.25 -9.22 0.63
N SER A 13 20.70 -10.31 0.12
CA SER A 13 20.05 -10.34 -1.20
C SER A 13 18.88 -9.34 -1.28
N GLY A 14 18.09 -9.23 -0.20
CA GLY A 14 17.00 -8.27 -0.09
C GLY A 14 17.49 -6.83 -0.03
N CYS A 15 18.52 -6.56 0.79
CA CYS A 15 19.13 -5.23 0.88
C CYS A 15 19.73 -4.78 -0.45
N MET A 16 20.42 -5.66 -1.17
CA MET A 16 20.95 -5.36 -2.51
C MET A 16 19.83 -5.06 -3.51
N SER A 17 18.74 -5.81 -3.45
CA SER A 17 17.59 -5.59 -4.34
C SER A 17 16.90 -4.24 -4.06
N LEU A 18 16.87 -3.78 -2.80
CA LEU A 18 16.40 -2.44 -2.45
C LEU A 18 17.32 -1.34 -2.97
N LEU A 19 18.64 -1.52 -2.90
CA LEU A 19 19.61 -0.58 -3.47
C LEU A 19 19.44 -0.45 -4.99
N GLN A 20 19.20 -1.57 -5.68
CA GLN A 20 18.92 -1.56 -7.13
C GLN A 20 17.64 -0.79 -7.47
N LEU A 21 16.58 -0.93 -6.66
CA LEU A 21 15.35 -0.14 -6.84
C LEU A 21 15.61 1.36 -6.66
N SER A 22 16.44 1.75 -5.69
CA SER A 22 16.84 3.16 -5.52
C SER A 22 17.53 3.71 -6.77
N GLY A 23 18.37 2.91 -7.43
CA GLY A 23 19.03 3.30 -8.67
C GLY A 23 18.06 3.42 -9.86
N LYS A 24 17.03 2.56 -9.91
CA LYS A 24 16.06 2.53 -11.03
C LYS A 24 14.96 3.60 -10.92
N TYR A 25 14.42 3.81 -9.72
CA TYR A 25 13.24 4.67 -9.51
C TYR A 25 13.59 6.00 -8.81
N GLY A 26 14.81 6.14 -8.28
CA GLY A 26 15.23 7.29 -7.50
C GLY A 26 14.93 7.14 -6.00
N LYS A 27 15.64 7.91 -5.18
CA LYS A 27 15.56 7.85 -3.70
C LYS A 27 14.17 8.26 -3.19
N ALA A 28 13.64 9.39 -3.66
CA ALA A 28 12.35 9.93 -3.19
C ALA A 28 11.18 8.96 -3.43
N ARG A 29 11.12 8.32 -4.61
CA ARG A 29 10.09 7.32 -4.91
C ARG A 29 10.21 6.07 -4.04
N LEU A 30 11.44 5.63 -3.79
CA LEU A 30 11.68 4.47 -2.94
C LEU A 30 11.29 4.74 -1.48
N GLU A 31 11.60 5.93 -0.95
CA GLU A 31 11.20 6.34 0.39
C GLU A 31 9.68 6.38 0.55
N ASN A 32 8.97 7.03 -0.39
CA ASN A 32 7.49 7.04 -0.40
C ASN A 32 6.92 5.61 -0.47
N ALA A 33 7.50 4.74 -1.31
CA ALA A 33 7.05 3.36 -1.41
C ALA A 33 7.28 2.56 -0.12
N CYS A 34 8.40 2.79 0.57
CA CYS A 34 8.70 2.18 1.86
C CYS A 34 7.72 2.65 2.95
N GLU A 35 7.44 3.95 3.00
CA GLU A 35 6.46 4.52 3.94
C GLU A 35 5.07 3.90 3.71
N LEU A 36 4.59 3.90 2.47
CA LEU A 36 3.32 3.28 2.10
C LEU A 36 3.27 1.79 2.48
N SER A 37 4.37 1.07 2.25
CA SER A 37 4.42 -0.35 2.57
C SER A 37 4.36 -0.61 4.09
N LEU A 38 4.93 0.28 4.91
CA LEU A 38 4.89 0.20 6.37
C LEU A 38 3.52 0.51 6.94
N GLN A 39 2.76 1.41 6.31
CA GLN A 39 1.38 1.73 6.73
C GLN A 39 0.46 0.50 6.60
N HIS A 40 0.66 -0.33 5.58
CA HIS A 40 -0.14 -1.53 5.37
C HIS A 40 0.40 -2.77 6.06
N ILE A 41 1.73 -2.90 6.19
CA ILE A 41 2.39 -4.13 6.67
C ILE A 41 3.55 -3.77 7.60
N ALA A 42 3.51 -4.26 8.83
CA ALA A 42 4.52 -3.95 9.86
C ALA A 42 5.96 -4.39 9.52
N SER A 43 6.15 -5.37 8.62
CA SER A 43 7.48 -5.59 8.03
C SER A 43 7.38 -5.96 6.54
N PRO A 44 7.51 -4.95 5.66
CA PRO A 44 7.42 -5.16 4.23
C PRO A 44 8.71 -5.79 3.71
N GLY A 45 8.58 -6.64 2.69
CA GLY A 45 9.71 -7.20 1.94
C GLY A 45 9.87 -6.52 0.60
N TYR A 46 10.93 -6.90 -0.12
CA TYR A 46 11.23 -6.40 -1.47
C TYR A 46 10.03 -6.46 -2.43
N LYS A 47 9.26 -7.56 -2.42
CA LYS A 47 8.11 -7.75 -3.31
C LYS A 47 7.03 -6.68 -3.12
N ASN A 48 6.77 -6.27 -1.88
CA ASN A 48 5.74 -5.28 -1.58
C ASN A 48 6.17 -3.89 -2.11
N ILE A 49 7.41 -3.50 -1.80
CA ILE A 49 7.99 -2.22 -2.24
C ILE A 49 8.06 -2.16 -3.77
N ARG A 50 8.49 -3.25 -4.42
CA ARG A 50 8.51 -3.36 -5.88
C ARG A 50 7.11 -3.20 -6.48
N MET A 51 6.09 -3.84 -5.91
CA MET A 51 4.71 -3.77 -6.41
C MET A 51 4.15 -2.34 -6.32
N ILE A 52 4.44 -1.63 -5.23
CA ILE A 52 4.05 -0.22 -5.05
C ILE A 52 4.71 0.67 -6.12
N LEU A 53 6.01 0.48 -6.37
CA LEU A 53 6.76 1.24 -7.39
C LEU A 53 6.28 0.93 -8.81
N GLU A 54 5.99 -0.34 -9.13
CA GLU A 54 5.51 -0.76 -10.45
C GLU A 54 4.09 -0.26 -10.73
N SER A 55 3.23 -0.21 -9.71
CA SER A 55 1.87 0.32 -9.81
C SER A 55 1.80 1.86 -9.70
N ASN A 56 2.93 2.53 -9.46
CA ASN A 56 3.05 3.97 -9.22
C ASN A 56 2.14 4.48 -8.08
N GLN A 57 1.86 3.63 -7.10
CA GLN A 57 1.07 4.02 -5.92
C GLN A 57 1.83 5.02 -5.04
N ASP A 58 3.16 4.97 -5.04
CA ASP A 58 4.06 5.90 -4.35
C ASP A 58 3.90 7.36 -4.80
N ILE A 59 3.33 7.59 -5.99
CA ILE A 59 3.07 8.92 -6.55
C ILE A 59 1.63 9.38 -6.24
N LYS A 60 0.69 8.44 -6.13
CA LYS A 60 -0.75 8.73 -5.97
C LYS A 60 -1.09 9.15 -4.54
N GLU A 61 -0.54 8.47 -3.53
CA GLU A 61 -0.83 8.79 -2.12
C GLU A 61 -0.30 10.16 -1.68
N ASN A 62 0.77 10.65 -2.33
CA ASN A 62 1.23 12.02 -2.09
C ASN A 62 0.20 13.07 -2.55
N LYS A 63 -0.74 12.70 -3.43
CA LYS A 63 -1.90 13.54 -3.76
C LYS A 63 -3.08 13.34 -2.81
N VAL A 64 -3.29 12.13 -2.30
CA VAL A 64 -4.45 11.82 -1.42
C VAL A 64 -4.31 12.47 -0.04
N ASN A 65 -3.09 12.71 0.45
CA ASN A 65 -2.90 13.45 1.70
C ASN A 65 -3.26 14.95 1.60
N ASP A 66 -3.41 15.50 0.39
CA ASP A 66 -3.91 16.88 0.16
C ASP A 66 -5.43 16.92 -0.11
N ASP A 67 -6.01 15.81 -0.55
CA ASP A 67 -7.45 15.67 -0.80
C ASP A 67 -8.13 14.89 0.33
N GLN A 68 -8.39 15.58 1.44
CA GLN A 68 -9.54 15.27 2.33
C GLN A 68 -10.85 15.49 1.54
N CYS A 69 -11.10 14.70 0.50
CA CYS A 69 -12.31 14.82 -0.31
C CYS A 69 -13.30 13.74 0.08
N SER A 70 -14.13 14.11 1.06
CA SER A 70 -15.47 13.59 1.38
C SER A 70 -15.76 12.14 0.99
N ASP A 71 -15.77 11.26 1.99
CA ASP A 71 -16.46 9.98 1.88
C ASP A 71 -17.92 10.26 1.45
N VAL A 72 -18.20 9.98 0.19
CA VAL A 72 -19.54 10.06 -0.40
C VAL A 72 -20.32 8.98 0.31
N GLN A 73 -21.06 9.42 1.33
CA GLN A 73 -22.08 8.66 2.05
C GLN A 73 -22.79 7.71 1.08
N ALA A 74 -22.52 6.42 1.21
CA ALA A 74 -23.12 5.42 0.36
C ALA A 74 -24.65 5.54 0.46
N PHE A 75 -25.31 5.87 -0.65
CA PHE A 75 -26.76 5.97 -0.72
C PHE A 75 -27.36 4.57 -0.55
N VAL A 76 -27.65 4.18 0.69
CA VAL A 76 -28.42 2.98 0.99
C VAL A 76 -29.84 3.21 0.48
N ARG A 77 -30.30 2.37 -0.45
CA ARG A 77 -31.67 2.42 -0.95
C ARG A 77 -32.62 2.04 0.18
N GLY A 78 -33.65 2.85 0.41
CA GLY A 78 -34.58 2.70 1.53
C GLY A 78 -35.31 1.36 1.51
N ALA A 79 -35.90 0.96 2.64
CA ALA A 79 -36.58 -0.33 2.85
C ALA A 79 -37.63 -0.69 1.79
N ASP A 80 -38.23 0.31 1.12
CA ASP A 80 -39.13 0.15 -0.03
C ASP A 80 -38.47 -0.62 -1.20
N TYR A 81 -37.16 -0.46 -1.40
CA TYR A 81 -36.41 -1.11 -2.50
C TYR A 81 -36.29 -2.62 -2.34
N TYR A 82 -36.28 -3.14 -1.11
CA TYR A 82 -36.17 -4.58 -0.83
C TYR A 82 -37.52 -5.26 -0.60
N GLY A 83 -38.63 -4.59 -0.95
CA GLY A 83 -39.95 -5.20 -0.96
C GLY A 83 -40.53 -5.42 0.44
N GLY A 84 -40.42 -4.42 1.32
CA GLY A 84 -41.15 -4.39 2.59
C GLY A 84 -42.64 -4.11 2.40
N LYS A 85 -43.36 -4.96 1.69
CA LYS A 85 -44.82 -4.96 1.71
C LYS A 85 -45.34 -6.37 2.00
N ASN A 86 -45.87 -6.49 3.22
CA ASN A 86 -46.80 -7.50 3.71
C ASN A 86 -46.12 -8.74 4.35
N ASN A 87 -45.97 -8.68 5.68
CA ASN A 87 -46.24 -9.87 6.50
C ASN A 87 -47.72 -9.81 6.87
N GLU A 88 -48.53 -10.61 6.18
CA GLU A 88 -49.83 -11.11 6.63
C GLU A 88 -49.89 -12.60 6.29
#